data_AF-A0A942FEK5-F1
#
_entry.id   AF-A0A942FEK5-F1
#
_cell.length_a   1.000
_cell.length_b   1.000
_cell.length_c   1.000
_cell.angle_alpha   90.00
_cell.angle_beta   90.00
_cell.angle_gamma   90.00
#
_symmetry.space_group_name_H-M   'P 1'
#
loop_
_entity.id
_entity.type
_entity.pdbx_description
1 polymer ?
#
loop_
_entity_poly.entity_id
_entity_poly.type
_entity_poly.pdbx_seq_one_letter_code
_entity_poly.pdbx_strand_id
1 'polypeptide(L)'
;MKFGRFATIITFFLIFLQKANGQNYGLKIINVRDSLEIDSTVLKFDKCWYGLMSSYGTDSAIYFSDCNICKDRKHPLISFNFIQGVDIPFHMAFNYNLIGKQKYTDSQYAFQLDLDWMQYSVLFNMKSLKISDFSDVNYYQWESRKYKNILIYHPSYFRINEKGLKKGYSRIKFAMKDLDLSLDSFYNQQIVSFSSFSFPDVDRYIGTLAQSNYFNIYAFYGGMADPYNRIVLSGISQPFHVHELLHFAIYLKTCNFIAEGLATYYGGTGKSGYKELSQKVRNTLQTNSIQTFEAFWKFNNMDFGSMRGHYVVAALVLDKVKRDFGISKYREFVRSCTTQENMLTYLQLLYPNLNEQDLFQILIYN
;
A
#
# COMPACT_ATOMS: atom_id res chain seq x y z
N MET A 1 -41.45 -44.53 0.33
CA MET A 1 -40.54 -43.66 1.13
C MET A 1 -39.53 -42.97 0.20
N LYS A 2 -38.86 -41.91 0.67
CA LYS A 2 -38.00 -41.03 -0.13
C LYS A 2 -36.78 -41.75 -0.76
N PHE A 3 -36.39 -41.34 -1.98
CA PHE A 3 -35.03 -41.10 -2.52
C PHE A 3 -35.18 -40.98 -4.06
N GLY A 4 -34.48 -40.11 -4.80
CA GLY A 4 -33.61 -39.00 -4.43
C GLY A 4 -33.40 -38.08 -5.64
N ARG A 5 -33.27 -36.76 -5.42
CA ARG A 5 -32.98 -35.78 -6.49
C ARG A 5 -31.47 -35.82 -6.81
N PHE A 6 -31.08 -36.50 -7.89
CA PHE A 6 -29.68 -36.55 -8.35
C PHE A 6 -29.48 -36.40 -9.87
N ALA A 7 -30.54 -36.11 -10.63
CA ALA A 7 -30.52 -36.15 -12.11
C ALA A 7 -30.29 -34.81 -12.81
N THR A 8 -30.12 -33.69 -12.11
CA THR A 8 -30.13 -32.33 -12.73
C THR A 8 -28.73 -31.71 -12.93
N ILE A 9 -27.66 -32.27 -12.34
CA ILE A 9 -26.30 -31.69 -12.42
C ILE A 9 -25.51 -32.19 -13.65
N ILE A 10 -25.79 -33.40 -14.14
CA ILE A 10 -25.01 -34.01 -15.23
C ILE A 10 -25.32 -33.38 -16.61
N THR A 11 -26.51 -32.82 -16.81
CA THR A 11 -26.91 -32.23 -18.10
C THR A 11 -26.17 -30.91 -18.44
N PHE A 12 -25.63 -30.20 -17.45
CA PHE A 12 -24.95 -28.92 -17.69
C PHE A 12 -23.53 -29.08 -18.25
N PHE A 13 -22.89 -30.23 -18.07
CA PHE A 13 -21.52 -30.48 -18.54
C PHE A 13 -21.42 -30.98 -19.99
N LEU A 14 -22.52 -31.46 -20.60
CA LEU A 14 -22.50 -32.08 -21.93
C LEU A 14 -22.86 -31.14 -23.09
N ILE A 15 -23.17 -29.86 -22.83
CA ILE A 15 -23.51 -28.89 -23.88
C ILE A 15 -22.29 -28.08 -24.36
N PHE A 16 -21.21 -28.00 -23.56
CA PHE A 16 -20.00 -27.22 -23.90
C PHE A 16 -19.07 -27.87 -24.95
N LEU A 17 -19.46 -28.99 -25.58
CA LEU A 17 -18.73 -29.62 -26.68
C LEU A 17 -19.24 -29.22 -28.09
N GLN A 18 -20.19 -28.29 -28.20
CA GLN A 18 -20.42 -27.59 -29.46
C GLN A 18 -19.38 -26.48 -29.65
N LYS A 19 -18.59 -26.58 -30.73
CA LYS A 19 -17.56 -25.62 -31.17
C LYS A 19 -17.96 -24.18 -30.85
N ALA A 20 -17.30 -23.60 -29.84
CA ALA A 20 -17.27 -22.16 -29.68
C ALA A 20 -16.49 -21.56 -30.86
N ASN A 21 -17.23 -21.16 -31.91
CA ASN A 21 -16.70 -20.27 -32.93
C ASN A 21 -16.45 -18.92 -32.25
N GLY A 22 -15.26 -18.75 -31.67
CA GLY A 22 -14.84 -17.49 -31.05
C GLY A 22 -15.04 -16.32 -32.02
N GLN A 23 -15.58 -15.21 -31.51
CA GLN A 23 -15.86 -14.04 -32.34
C GLN A 23 -14.55 -13.44 -32.86
N ASN A 24 -14.23 -13.77 -34.11
CA ASN A 24 -12.95 -13.48 -34.73
C ASN A 24 -12.93 -12.03 -35.25
N TYR A 25 -12.83 -11.06 -34.34
CA TYR A 25 -12.74 -9.63 -34.64
C TYR A 25 -11.37 -9.24 -35.22
N GLY A 26 -11.06 -9.74 -36.43
CA GLY A 26 -10.01 -9.20 -37.31
C GLY A 26 -8.55 -9.29 -36.83
N LEU A 27 -8.28 -9.73 -35.60
CA LEU A 27 -6.93 -9.91 -35.07
C LEU A 27 -6.37 -11.25 -35.55
N LYS A 28 -5.22 -11.17 -36.22
CA LYS A 28 -4.52 -12.34 -36.76
C LYS A 28 -3.97 -13.18 -35.61
N ILE A 29 -4.62 -14.31 -35.33
CA ILE A 29 -4.19 -15.29 -34.32
C ILE A 29 -2.76 -15.76 -34.65
N ILE A 30 -1.79 -15.41 -33.81
CA ILE A 30 -0.43 -15.96 -33.87
C ILE A 30 -0.38 -17.15 -32.93
N ASN A 31 -0.23 -18.35 -33.51
CA ASN A 31 -0.16 -19.59 -32.76
C ASN A 31 1.29 -19.78 -32.27
N VAL A 32 1.57 -19.53 -30.99
CA VAL A 32 2.94 -19.50 -30.42
C VAL A 32 3.59 -20.89 -30.24
N ARG A 33 3.03 -21.93 -30.87
CA ARG A 33 3.84 -23.11 -31.24
C ARG A 33 5.02 -22.78 -32.16
N ASP A 34 4.99 -21.64 -32.86
CA ASP A 34 6.02 -21.22 -33.82
C ASP A 34 6.91 -20.03 -33.37
N SER A 35 6.94 -19.65 -32.07
CA SER A 35 7.76 -18.50 -31.66
C SER A 35 9.25 -18.81 -31.53
N LEU A 36 10.03 -18.38 -32.51
CA LEU A 36 11.50 -18.26 -32.44
C LEU A 36 12.00 -17.13 -31.49
N GLU A 37 11.12 -16.56 -30.67
CA GLU A 37 11.38 -15.36 -29.84
C GLU A 37 11.08 -15.56 -28.33
N ILE A 38 11.48 -16.71 -27.77
CA ILE A 38 11.59 -16.85 -26.31
C ILE A 38 12.79 -16.02 -25.83
N ASP A 39 12.55 -14.73 -25.61
CA ASP A 39 13.55 -13.80 -25.08
C ASP A 39 13.53 -13.71 -23.54
N SER A 40 14.53 -13.03 -22.97
CA SER A 40 14.60 -12.83 -21.52
C SER A 40 13.40 -12.08 -20.92
N THR A 41 12.61 -11.38 -21.74
CA THR A 41 11.37 -10.70 -21.33
C THR A 41 10.25 -11.72 -21.14
N VAL A 42 10.04 -12.63 -22.09
CA VAL A 42 9.05 -13.72 -22.01
C VAL A 42 9.38 -14.65 -20.85
N LEU A 43 10.65 -15.02 -20.66
CA LEU A 43 11.09 -15.88 -19.55
C LEU A 43 10.82 -15.26 -18.17
N LYS A 44 11.05 -13.94 -18.03
CA LYS A 44 10.77 -13.22 -16.78
C LYS A 44 9.27 -13.07 -16.54
N PHE A 45 8.50 -12.76 -17.58
CA PHE A 45 7.05 -12.69 -17.51
C PHE A 45 6.47 -14.03 -17.02
N ASP A 46 6.81 -15.14 -17.67
CA ASP A 46 6.27 -16.46 -17.29
C ASP A 46 6.61 -16.86 -15.85
N LYS A 47 7.84 -16.59 -15.40
CA LYS A 47 8.25 -16.82 -14.00
C LYS A 47 7.35 -16.07 -13.00
N CYS A 48 7.04 -14.81 -13.28
CA CYS A 48 6.15 -14.00 -12.43
C CYS A 48 4.71 -14.53 -12.50
N TRP A 49 4.25 -14.90 -13.70
CA TRP A 49 2.92 -15.41 -13.96
C TRP A 49 2.68 -16.73 -13.21
N TYR A 50 3.58 -17.70 -13.36
CA TYR A 50 3.55 -18.96 -12.59
C TYR A 50 3.53 -18.69 -11.08
N GLY A 51 4.35 -17.76 -10.59
CA GLY A 51 4.35 -17.35 -9.18
C GLY A 51 2.97 -16.91 -8.70
N LEU A 52 2.37 -15.94 -9.40
CA LEU A 52 1.03 -15.40 -9.10
C LEU A 52 -0.05 -16.49 -9.10
N MET A 53 -0.03 -17.35 -10.12
CA MET A 53 -1.08 -18.35 -10.36
C MET A 53 -0.92 -19.60 -9.48
N SER A 54 0.29 -19.91 -9.02
CA SER A 54 0.54 -21.00 -8.07
C SER A 54 0.14 -20.68 -6.63
N SER A 55 0.12 -19.39 -6.25
CA SER A 55 -0.41 -18.92 -4.96
C SER A 55 -1.93 -18.66 -4.97
N TYR A 56 -2.60 -18.74 -6.13
CA TYR A 56 -3.99 -18.33 -6.25
C TYR A 56 -4.94 -19.20 -5.42
N GLY A 57 -5.86 -18.59 -4.68
CA GLY A 57 -6.83 -19.27 -3.80
C GLY A 57 -6.39 -19.45 -2.33
N THR A 58 -5.13 -19.19 -1.97
CA THR A 58 -4.70 -19.11 -0.55
C THR A 58 -4.79 -17.67 -0.02
N ASP A 59 -4.61 -17.45 1.29
CA ASP A 59 -4.44 -16.09 1.84
C ASP A 59 -3.18 -15.36 1.33
N SER A 60 -2.29 -16.07 0.61
CA SER A 60 -1.14 -15.48 -0.10
C SER A 60 -1.40 -15.18 -1.59
N ALA A 61 -2.63 -15.39 -2.07
CA ALA A 61 -3.11 -15.09 -3.42
C ALA A 61 -3.25 -13.58 -3.75
N ILE A 62 -2.49 -12.70 -3.10
CA ILE A 62 -2.76 -11.26 -3.13
C ILE A 62 -2.00 -10.58 -4.28
N TYR A 63 -2.49 -10.92 -5.48
CA TYR A 63 -2.51 -10.19 -6.75
C TYR A 63 -1.20 -9.79 -7.48
N PHE A 64 -0.03 -9.70 -6.84
CA PHE A 64 1.20 -9.25 -7.53
C PHE A 64 2.44 -9.99 -7.03
N SER A 65 2.91 -10.99 -7.78
CA SER A 65 4.07 -11.81 -7.41
C SER A 65 5.39 -11.03 -7.42
N ASP A 66 6.22 -11.23 -6.40
CA ASP A 66 7.65 -10.89 -6.43
C ASP A 66 8.46 -12.13 -6.83
N CYS A 67 9.21 -12.04 -7.93
CA CYS A 67 9.87 -13.18 -8.57
C CYS A 67 11.18 -13.63 -7.90
N ASN A 68 11.56 -13.00 -6.78
CA ASN A 68 12.82 -13.22 -6.07
C ASN A 68 13.03 -14.66 -5.53
N ILE A 69 12.02 -15.54 -5.57
CA ILE A 69 12.06 -16.90 -5.00
C ILE A 69 11.76 -18.01 -6.02
N CYS A 70 12.35 -17.98 -7.22
CA CYS A 70 12.53 -19.23 -7.99
C CYS A 70 13.94 -19.33 -8.58
N LYS A 71 14.60 -20.46 -8.29
CA LYS A 71 15.86 -20.91 -8.90
C LYS A 71 15.58 -21.60 -10.24
N ASP A 72 16.62 -21.71 -11.07
CA ASP A 72 16.63 -22.28 -12.42
C ASP A 72 15.59 -23.36 -12.71
N ARG A 73 14.76 -23.12 -13.75
CA ARG A 73 14.03 -24.15 -14.49
C ARG A 73 14.14 -23.86 -15.98
N LYS A 74 14.49 -24.87 -16.77
CA LYS A 74 14.78 -24.76 -18.22
C LYS A 74 13.54 -24.83 -19.12
N HIS A 75 12.33 -24.81 -18.54
CA HIS A 75 11.06 -24.93 -19.26
C HIS A 75 10.01 -23.97 -18.64
N PRO A 76 9.58 -22.93 -19.36
CA PRO A 76 8.48 -22.03 -18.99
C PRO A 76 7.14 -22.40 -19.67
N LEU A 77 6.06 -21.67 -19.33
CA LEU A 77 4.65 -21.67 -19.83
C LEU A 77 3.65 -22.55 -19.02
N ILE A 78 2.36 -22.13 -18.96
CA ILE A 78 1.17 -22.62 -18.16
C ILE A 78 0.96 -21.83 -16.81
N SER A 79 -0.22 -21.34 -16.31
CA SER A 79 -1.68 -21.49 -16.59
C SER A 79 -2.56 -20.20 -16.39
N PHE A 80 -3.68 -20.20 -15.63
CA PHE A 80 -4.77 -19.19 -15.57
C PHE A 80 -5.69 -19.18 -14.30
N ASN A 81 -6.66 -18.24 -14.31
CA ASN A 81 -7.74 -17.91 -13.35
C ASN A 81 -9.09 -18.01 -14.11
N PHE A 82 -10.29 -18.40 -13.63
CA PHE A 82 -10.93 -18.26 -12.30
C PHE A 82 -11.98 -19.36 -11.99
N ILE A 83 -12.19 -19.65 -10.69
CA ILE A 83 -13.48 -19.73 -9.94
C ILE A 83 -13.14 -20.04 -8.47
N GLN A 84 -13.76 -19.37 -7.49
CA GLN A 84 -13.60 -19.73 -6.07
C GLN A 84 -14.37 -21.02 -5.74
N GLY A 85 -13.73 -21.96 -5.03
CA GLY A 85 -14.37 -23.15 -4.48
C GLY A 85 -13.93 -24.51 -5.06
N VAL A 86 -12.77 -24.59 -5.73
CA VAL A 86 -12.21 -25.87 -6.21
C VAL A 86 -10.74 -25.98 -5.78
N ASP A 87 -10.45 -26.85 -4.82
CA ASP A 87 -9.12 -27.08 -4.22
C ASP A 87 -8.16 -27.91 -5.10
N ILE A 88 -8.17 -27.69 -6.42
CA ILE A 88 -7.27 -28.35 -7.38
C ILE A 88 -6.33 -27.30 -7.95
N PRO A 89 -5.00 -27.55 -8.00
CA PRO A 89 -4.07 -26.61 -8.64
C PRO A 89 -4.39 -26.47 -10.14
N PHE A 90 -5.01 -25.34 -10.52
CA PHE A 90 -5.52 -25.09 -11.88
C PHE A 90 -4.44 -25.17 -12.98
N HIS A 91 -3.16 -25.06 -12.62
CA HIS A 91 -2.03 -25.30 -13.52
C HIS A 91 -1.92 -26.73 -14.05
N MET A 92 -2.65 -27.68 -13.47
CA MET A 92 -2.74 -29.06 -13.96
C MET A 92 -3.89 -29.26 -14.95
N ALA A 93 -4.76 -28.27 -15.16
CA ALA A 93 -6.03 -28.42 -15.89
C ALA A 93 -6.18 -27.51 -17.14
N PHE A 94 -5.51 -26.35 -17.19
CA PHE A 94 -5.68 -25.39 -18.29
C PHE A 94 -4.33 -24.83 -18.77
N ASN A 95 -4.04 -25.01 -20.06
CA ASN A 95 -2.85 -24.49 -20.72
C ASN A 95 -3.00 -23.01 -21.10
N TYR A 96 -1.91 -22.36 -21.51
CA TYR A 96 -1.98 -21.04 -22.14
C TYR A 96 -1.17 -20.92 -23.43
N ASN A 97 -1.71 -20.13 -24.35
CA ASN A 97 -0.98 -19.65 -25.52
C ASN A 97 -0.74 -18.15 -25.35
N LEU A 98 0.52 -17.71 -25.34
CA LEU A 98 0.83 -16.31 -25.58
C LEU A 98 0.42 -16.00 -27.04
N ILE A 99 -0.39 -14.98 -27.30
CA ILE A 99 -0.85 -14.63 -28.66
C ILE A 99 -0.41 -13.24 -29.12
N GLY A 100 0.04 -12.38 -28.19
CA GLY A 100 0.58 -11.06 -28.50
C GLY A 100 1.52 -10.52 -27.44
N LYS A 101 2.56 -9.80 -27.86
CA LYS A 101 3.50 -9.07 -26.99
C LYS A 101 3.76 -7.70 -27.61
N GLN A 102 3.41 -6.64 -26.90
CA GLN A 102 3.58 -5.25 -27.34
C GLN A 102 4.36 -4.46 -26.28
N LYS A 103 5.40 -3.73 -26.69
CA LYS A 103 6.07 -2.78 -25.79
C LYS A 103 5.12 -1.60 -25.52
N TYR A 104 4.82 -1.35 -24.24
CA TYR A 104 3.94 -0.26 -23.79
C TYR A 104 4.76 0.96 -23.34
N THR A 105 5.83 0.74 -22.57
CA THR A 105 6.85 1.75 -22.21
C THR A 105 8.25 1.12 -22.19
N ASP A 106 9.30 1.89 -21.86
CA ASP A 106 10.67 1.36 -21.71
C ASP A 106 10.84 0.32 -20.61
N SER A 107 9.87 0.19 -19.70
CA SER A 107 9.86 -0.84 -18.65
C SER A 107 8.62 -1.73 -18.67
N GLN A 108 7.64 -1.52 -19.55
CA GLN A 108 6.38 -2.26 -19.55
C GLN A 108 6.06 -2.88 -20.91
N TYR A 109 5.53 -4.09 -20.87
CA TYR A 109 5.05 -4.84 -22.03
C TYR A 109 3.63 -5.32 -21.76
N ALA A 110 2.72 -5.11 -22.73
CA ALA A 110 1.42 -5.77 -22.73
C ALA A 110 1.59 -7.18 -23.33
N PHE A 111 1.12 -8.19 -22.62
CA PHE A 111 1.03 -9.57 -23.08
C PHE A 111 -0.45 -9.91 -23.25
N GLN A 112 -0.81 -10.46 -24.40
CA GLN A 112 -2.15 -10.98 -24.68
C GLN A 112 -2.06 -12.50 -24.66
N LEU A 113 -2.86 -13.12 -23.79
CA LEU A 113 -2.91 -14.55 -23.55
C LEU A 113 -4.25 -15.11 -24.07
N ASP A 114 -4.21 -16.30 -24.65
CA ASP A 114 -5.38 -17.10 -25.00
C ASP A 114 -5.45 -18.30 -24.05
N LEU A 115 -6.64 -18.49 -23.44
CA LEU A 115 -6.91 -19.51 -22.44
C LEU A 115 -7.70 -20.69 -23.00
N ASP A 116 -7.89 -20.75 -24.32
CA ASP A 116 -8.86 -21.58 -25.04
C ASP A 116 -10.34 -21.20 -24.74
N TRP A 117 -10.65 -20.70 -23.52
CA TRP A 117 -12.01 -20.32 -23.08
C TRP A 117 -12.23 -18.81 -22.88
N MET A 118 -11.17 -18.00 -22.81
CA MET A 118 -11.25 -16.53 -22.97
C MET A 118 -9.92 -15.99 -23.52
N GLN A 119 -9.87 -14.69 -23.82
CA GLN A 119 -8.61 -13.98 -24.04
C GLN A 119 -8.39 -12.98 -22.91
N TYR A 120 -7.16 -12.85 -22.45
CA TYR A 120 -6.79 -12.03 -21.31
C TYR A 120 -5.59 -11.17 -21.66
N SER A 121 -5.62 -9.89 -21.30
CA SER A 121 -4.50 -8.98 -21.49
C SER A 121 -3.91 -8.61 -20.14
N VAL A 122 -2.59 -8.62 -20.04
CA VAL A 122 -1.86 -8.27 -18.82
C VAL A 122 -0.70 -7.34 -19.12
N LEU A 123 -0.41 -6.42 -18.21
CA LEU A 123 0.75 -5.55 -18.30
C LEU A 123 1.87 -6.08 -17.41
N PHE A 124 3.06 -6.28 -17.97
CA PHE A 124 4.24 -6.75 -17.24
C PHE A 124 5.29 -5.65 -17.13
N ASN A 125 5.67 -5.31 -15.91
CA ASN A 125 6.78 -4.39 -15.64
C ASN A 125 8.10 -5.17 -15.50
N MET A 126 8.95 -5.06 -16.51
CA MET A 126 10.27 -5.71 -16.62
C MET A 126 11.29 -5.28 -15.56
N LYS A 127 11.11 -4.10 -14.93
CA LYS A 127 12.04 -3.58 -13.91
C LYS A 127 11.65 -4.04 -12.51
N SER A 128 10.36 -3.96 -12.17
CA SER A 128 9.85 -4.41 -10.87
C SER A 128 9.46 -5.89 -10.83
N LEU A 129 9.40 -6.55 -12.00
CA LEU A 129 9.06 -7.96 -12.19
C LEU A 129 7.67 -8.29 -11.62
N LYS A 130 6.67 -7.47 -12.01
CA LYS A 130 5.26 -7.52 -11.59
C LYS A 130 4.33 -7.57 -12.80
N ILE A 131 3.20 -8.27 -12.68
CA ILE A 131 2.16 -8.43 -13.71
C ILE A 131 0.84 -7.86 -13.20
N SER A 132 0.08 -7.16 -14.04
CA SER A 132 -1.25 -6.65 -13.70
C SER A 132 -2.31 -6.93 -14.75
N ASP A 133 -3.57 -6.84 -14.33
CA ASP A 133 -4.72 -6.79 -15.23
C ASP A 133 -4.65 -5.52 -16.10
N PHE A 134 -5.05 -5.63 -17.37
CA PHE A 134 -5.13 -4.50 -18.30
C PHE A 134 -6.40 -3.66 -18.10
N SER A 135 -7.44 -4.23 -17.47
CA SER A 135 -8.66 -3.51 -17.12
C SER A 135 -8.41 -2.41 -16.08
N ASP A 136 -7.50 -2.61 -15.12
CA ASP A 136 -7.10 -1.58 -14.15
C ASP A 136 -6.56 -0.31 -14.83
N VAL A 137 -5.78 -0.46 -15.91
CA VAL A 137 -5.21 0.70 -16.66
C VAL A 137 -6.32 1.52 -17.33
N ASN A 138 -7.34 0.84 -17.87
CA ASN A 138 -8.48 1.48 -18.55
C ASN A 138 -9.56 2.00 -17.59
N TYR A 139 -9.78 1.34 -16.46
CA TYR A 139 -10.90 1.59 -15.55
C TYR A 139 -10.82 2.95 -14.86
N TYR A 140 -9.63 3.33 -14.40
CA TYR A 140 -9.45 4.50 -13.55
C TYR A 140 -9.11 5.80 -14.30
N GLN A 141 -8.70 5.71 -15.58
CA GLN A 141 -8.28 6.86 -16.42
C GLN A 141 -7.37 7.84 -15.66
N TRP A 142 -6.20 7.37 -15.22
CA TRP A 142 -5.34 8.15 -14.32
C TRP A 142 -4.80 9.41 -14.99
N GLU A 143 -5.11 10.55 -14.38
CA GLU A 143 -4.55 11.86 -14.69
C GLU A 143 -3.30 12.11 -13.83
N SER A 144 -2.49 13.10 -14.22
CA SER A 144 -1.36 13.56 -13.42
C SER A 144 -1.33 15.08 -13.27
N ARG A 145 -0.93 15.55 -12.10
CA ARG A 145 -0.81 16.96 -11.75
C ARG A 145 0.48 17.20 -10.96
N LYS A 146 1.37 18.05 -11.49
CA LYS A 146 2.55 18.52 -10.76
C LYS A 146 2.16 19.66 -9.80
N TYR A 147 2.53 19.54 -8.54
CA TYR A 147 2.46 20.60 -7.53
C TYR A 147 3.80 20.75 -6.82
N LYS A 148 4.53 21.82 -7.15
CA LYS A 148 5.92 22.05 -6.70
C LYS A 148 6.82 20.84 -7.05
N ASN A 149 7.41 20.20 -6.06
CA ASN A 149 8.31 19.04 -6.19
C ASN A 149 7.56 17.69 -6.18
N ILE A 150 6.24 17.69 -6.18
CA ILE A 150 5.41 16.48 -6.08
C ILE A 150 4.62 16.29 -7.38
N LEU A 151 4.73 15.11 -7.99
CA LEU A 151 3.91 14.67 -9.11
C LEU A 151 2.80 13.77 -8.57
N ILE A 152 1.55 14.20 -8.68
CA ILE A 152 0.39 13.49 -8.13
C ILE A 152 -0.35 12.81 -9.27
N TYR A 153 -0.44 11.48 -9.24
CA TYR A 153 -1.33 10.67 -10.06
C TYR A 153 -2.64 10.45 -9.31
N HIS A 154 -3.78 10.57 -10.01
CA HIS A 154 -5.11 10.29 -9.47
C HIS A 154 -6.07 9.83 -10.56
N PRO A 155 -7.14 9.06 -10.26
CA PRO A 155 -8.20 8.79 -11.24
C PRO A 155 -8.86 10.08 -11.75
N SER A 156 -9.36 10.10 -12.98
CA SER A 156 -10.02 11.29 -13.57
C SER A 156 -11.25 11.76 -12.76
N TYR A 157 -11.98 10.82 -12.16
CA TYR A 157 -13.10 11.10 -11.27
C TYR A 157 -12.67 11.72 -9.92
N PHE A 158 -11.39 11.63 -9.55
CA PHE A 158 -10.86 12.09 -8.27
C PHE A 158 -10.42 13.57 -8.36
N ARG A 159 -11.30 14.49 -7.95
CA ARG A 159 -11.04 15.93 -8.07
C ARG A 159 -9.99 16.43 -7.08
N ILE A 160 -8.80 16.78 -7.58
CA ILE A 160 -7.76 17.47 -6.79
C ILE A 160 -8.20 18.89 -6.41
N ASN A 161 -8.51 19.08 -5.13
CA ASN A 161 -8.75 20.39 -4.51
C ASN A 161 -7.42 21.15 -4.28
N GLU A 162 -7.20 22.22 -5.05
CA GLU A 162 -5.99 23.06 -4.97
C GLU A 162 -5.83 23.78 -3.62
N LYS A 163 -6.93 24.18 -2.96
CA LYS A 163 -6.87 24.74 -1.60
C LYS A 163 -6.38 23.68 -0.61
N GLY A 164 -6.74 22.42 -0.82
CA GLY A 164 -6.24 21.26 -0.08
C GLY A 164 -4.73 21.08 -0.25
N LEU A 165 -4.23 21.08 -1.50
CA LEU A 165 -2.79 21.03 -1.79
C LEU A 165 -2.01 22.16 -1.10
N LYS A 166 -2.48 23.42 -1.26
CA LYS A 166 -1.87 24.60 -0.64
C LYS A 166 -1.82 24.49 0.89
N LYS A 167 -2.92 24.08 1.53
CA LYS A 167 -2.99 23.87 2.99
C LYS A 167 -2.04 22.75 3.44
N GLY A 168 -2.05 21.60 2.75
CA GLY A 168 -1.21 20.45 3.07
C GLY A 168 0.28 20.76 2.97
N TYR A 169 0.71 21.38 1.86
CA TYR A 169 2.11 21.76 1.65
C TYR A 169 2.58 22.80 2.70
N SER A 170 1.72 23.74 3.08
CA SER A 170 2.02 24.68 4.17
C SER A 170 2.14 24.02 5.55
N ARG A 171 1.41 22.94 5.83
CA ARG A 171 1.60 22.13 7.05
C ARG A 171 2.98 21.47 7.09
N ILE A 172 3.47 20.95 5.96
CA ILE A 172 4.83 20.39 5.85
C ILE A 172 5.87 21.48 6.11
N LYS A 173 5.77 22.65 5.45
CA LYS A 173 6.66 23.79 5.71
C LYS A 173 6.67 24.21 7.19
N PHE A 174 5.49 24.24 7.81
CA PHE A 174 5.36 24.56 9.23
C PHE A 174 6.07 23.53 10.09
N ALA A 175 5.83 22.22 9.89
CA ALA A 175 6.48 21.14 10.62
C ALA A 175 8.02 21.21 10.54
N MET A 176 8.56 21.39 9.33
CA MET A 176 10.00 21.52 9.12
C MET A 176 10.58 22.74 9.85
N LYS A 177 9.94 23.90 9.77
CA LYS A 177 10.37 25.11 10.50
C LYS A 177 10.26 24.94 12.02
N ASP A 178 9.20 24.30 12.48
CA ASP A 178 8.92 24.05 13.90
C ASP A 178 9.96 23.07 14.48
N LEU A 179 10.40 22.07 13.71
CA LEU A 179 11.52 21.15 14.04
C LEU A 179 12.92 21.68 13.70
N ASP A 180 13.04 22.90 13.17
CA ASP A 180 14.31 23.52 12.80
C ASP A 180 15.11 22.64 11.80
N LEU A 181 14.45 22.31 10.70
CA LEU A 181 14.96 21.56 9.55
C LEU A 181 15.02 22.46 8.31
N SER A 182 16.06 22.30 7.48
CA SER A 182 16.15 23.02 6.21
C SER A 182 15.04 22.56 5.26
N LEU A 183 14.34 23.52 4.64
CA LEU A 183 13.30 23.26 3.65
C LEU A 183 13.86 22.70 2.34
N ASP A 184 15.14 22.96 2.04
CA ASP A 184 15.77 22.56 0.78
C ASP A 184 15.91 21.05 0.65
N SER A 185 16.10 20.34 1.78
CA SER A 185 16.17 18.87 1.78
C SER A 185 14.86 18.23 1.31
N PHE A 186 13.72 18.89 1.50
CA PHE A 186 12.42 18.46 0.98
C PHE A 186 12.16 18.99 -0.44
N TYR A 187 12.46 20.27 -0.72
CA TYR A 187 12.19 20.87 -2.04
C TYR A 187 12.98 20.24 -3.18
N ASN A 188 14.18 19.73 -2.90
CA ASN A 188 15.03 19.06 -3.88
C ASN A 188 14.63 17.59 -4.15
N GLN A 189 13.72 17.01 -3.35
CA GLN A 189 13.17 15.67 -3.62
C GLN A 189 12.05 15.75 -4.65
N GLN A 190 12.23 15.16 -5.84
CA GLN A 190 11.07 14.81 -6.67
C GLN A 190 10.35 13.63 -6.03
N ILE A 191 9.09 13.84 -5.63
CA ILE A 191 8.23 12.83 -4.99
C ILE A 191 7.09 12.49 -5.96
N VAL A 192 6.76 11.21 -6.08
CA VAL A 192 5.58 10.74 -6.82
C VAL A 192 4.52 10.30 -5.82
N SER A 193 3.28 10.78 -5.97
CA SER A 193 2.16 10.42 -5.10
C SER A 193 1.05 9.79 -5.94
N PHE A 194 0.54 8.65 -5.52
CA PHE A 194 -0.62 7.98 -6.12
C PHE A 194 -1.79 8.11 -5.14
N SER A 195 -2.89 8.76 -5.56
CA SER A 195 -3.98 9.16 -4.66
C SER A 195 -5.35 8.74 -5.19
N SER A 196 -6.13 8.04 -4.36
CA SER A 196 -7.52 7.64 -4.67
C SER A 196 -8.40 7.61 -3.40
N PHE A 197 -9.65 7.16 -3.51
CA PHE A 197 -10.58 7.07 -2.38
C PHE A 197 -10.22 5.99 -1.36
N SER A 198 -9.58 4.90 -1.80
CA SER A 198 -9.18 3.78 -0.95
C SER A 198 -7.74 3.33 -1.23
N PHE A 199 -7.12 2.64 -0.27
CA PHE A 199 -5.77 2.08 -0.47
C PHE A 199 -5.76 0.99 -1.55
N PRO A 200 -6.72 0.05 -1.62
CA PRO A 200 -6.79 -0.93 -2.71
C PRO A 200 -6.83 -0.32 -4.13
N ASP A 201 -7.50 0.82 -4.34
CA ASP A 201 -7.50 1.49 -5.67
C ASP A 201 -6.10 1.97 -6.06
N VAL A 202 -5.36 2.50 -5.09
CA VAL A 202 -3.98 2.99 -5.28
C VAL A 202 -3.00 1.83 -5.44
N ASP A 203 -3.16 0.80 -4.61
CA ASP A 203 -2.33 -0.41 -4.59
C ASP A 203 -2.39 -1.16 -5.93
N ARG A 204 -3.60 -1.38 -6.46
CA ARG A 204 -3.82 -1.92 -7.82
C ARG A 204 -3.04 -1.13 -8.86
N TYR A 205 -3.16 0.20 -8.86
CA TYR A 205 -2.47 1.03 -9.84
C TYR A 205 -0.94 0.97 -9.72
N ILE A 206 -0.39 0.93 -8.50
CA ILE A 206 1.06 0.80 -8.29
C ILE A 206 1.55 -0.59 -8.67
N GLY A 207 0.77 -1.64 -8.38
CA GLY A 207 0.98 -3.00 -8.87
C GLY A 207 1.09 -3.06 -10.40
N THR A 208 0.28 -2.26 -11.09
CA THR A 208 0.31 -2.14 -12.56
C THR A 208 1.53 -1.39 -13.10
N LEU A 209 1.95 -0.28 -12.49
CA LEU A 209 2.74 0.72 -13.23
C LEU A 209 3.98 1.29 -12.54
N ALA A 210 4.15 1.19 -11.21
CA ALA A 210 5.21 1.91 -10.49
C ALA A 210 6.23 1.00 -9.78
N GLN A 211 7.49 1.44 -9.75
CA GLN A 211 8.56 0.79 -8.99
C GLN A 211 8.42 1.09 -7.48
N SER A 212 7.47 0.42 -6.83
CA SER A 212 7.44 0.28 -5.37
C SER A 212 8.16 -1.00 -4.95
N ASN A 213 9.05 -0.91 -3.96
CA ASN A 213 9.65 -2.10 -3.32
C ASN A 213 8.74 -2.70 -2.23
N TYR A 214 7.59 -2.08 -1.96
CA TYR A 214 6.75 -2.41 -0.82
C TYR A 214 5.29 -2.65 -1.23
N PHE A 215 4.79 -3.83 -0.87
CA PHE A 215 3.36 -4.11 -0.71
C PHE A 215 3.17 -4.81 0.62
N ASN A 216 2.68 -4.07 1.62
CA ASN A 216 2.09 -4.70 2.79
C ASN A 216 0.64 -5.03 2.44
N ILE A 217 0.39 -6.29 2.09
CA ILE A 217 -0.93 -6.82 1.70
C ILE A 217 -2.02 -6.66 2.77
N TYR A 218 -1.64 -6.29 4.01
CA TYR A 218 -2.54 -6.00 5.12
C TYR A 218 -2.69 -4.49 5.42
N ALA A 219 -2.16 -3.61 4.57
CA ALA A 219 -2.31 -2.15 4.69
C ALA A 219 -3.69 -1.65 4.23
N PHE A 220 -4.76 -2.07 4.92
CA PHE A 220 -6.14 -1.75 4.54
C PHE A 220 -6.54 -0.28 4.68
N TYR A 221 -5.73 0.57 5.32
CA TYR A 221 -6.16 1.90 5.77
C TYR A 221 -5.12 3.02 5.58
N GLY A 222 -5.57 4.15 5.04
CA GLY A 222 -4.81 5.41 5.05
C GLY A 222 -3.85 5.51 3.87
N GLY A 223 -2.59 5.18 4.08
CA GLY A 223 -1.53 5.36 3.09
C GLY A 223 -0.23 4.71 3.53
N MET A 224 0.81 4.93 2.72
CA MET A 224 2.15 4.45 2.98
C MET A 224 3.18 5.30 2.23
N ALA A 225 4.33 5.55 2.85
CA ALA A 225 5.51 6.15 2.26
C ALA A 225 6.55 5.08 1.87
N ASP A 226 7.16 5.21 0.69
CA ASP A 226 8.42 4.57 0.30
C ASP A 226 9.52 5.66 0.19
N PRO A 227 10.29 5.91 1.27
CA PRO A 227 11.41 6.86 1.28
C PRO A 227 12.49 6.59 0.21
N TYR A 228 12.71 5.33 -0.15
CA TYR A 228 13.78 4.94 -1.08
C TYR A 228 13.42 5.31 -2.53
N ASN A 229 12.22 4.95 -2.96
CA ASN A 229 11.75 5.25 -4.32
C ASN A 229 11.06 6.61 -4.46
N ARG A 230 10.92 7.37 -3.36
CA ARG A 230 10.23 8.67 -3.30
C ARG A 230 8.76 8.60 -3.73
N ILE A 231 8.09 7.55 -3.27
CA ILE A 231 6.73 7.19 -3.68
C ILE A 231 5.78 7.26 -2.46
N VAL A 232 4.62 7.90 -2.63
CA VAL A 232 3.54 7.97 -1.64
C VAL A 232 2.31 7.25 -2.17
N LEU A 233 1.72 6.41 -1.33
CA LEU A 233 0.47 5.71 -1.57
C LEU A 233 -0.59 6.37 -0.69
N SER A 234 -1.63 6.95 -1.29
CA SER A 234 -2.65 7.74 -0.59
C SER A 234 -4.04 7.18 -0.85
N GLY A 235 -4.42 6.19 -0.06
CA GLY A 235 -5.76 5.63 0.01
C GLY A 235 -6.75 6.46 0.83
N ILE A 236 -6.54 7.78 0.93
CA ILE A 236 -7.47 8.71 1.57
C ILE A 236 -8.09 9.63 0.52
N SER A 237 -9.37 9.97 0.69
CA SER A 237 -10.07 10.89 -0.22
C SER A 237 -9.68 12.38 -0.11
N GLN A 238 -8.41 12.66 0.19
CA GLN A 238 -7.80 13.98 0.06
C GLN A 238 -6.68 13.91 -0.98
N PRO A 239 -6.44 14.97 -1.77
CA PRO A 239 -5.42 14.96 -2.82
C PRO A 239 -3.98 14.95 -2.31
N PHE A 240 -3.78 14.93 -0.99
CA PHE A 240 -2.50 15.18 -0.36
C PHE A 240 -2.44 14.49 1.00
N HIS A 241 -1.77 13.33 1.07
CA HIS A 241 -1.60 12.64 2.34
C HIS A 241 -0.45 13.28 3.12
N VAL A 242 -0.77 14.34 3.89
CA VAL A 242 0.21 15.13 4.64
C VAL A 242 1.04 14.24 5.58
N HIS A 243 0.42 13.23 6.20
CA HIS A 243 1.08 12.25 7.06
C HIS A 243 2.26 11.58 6.35
N GLU A 244 2.03 10.86 5.24
CA GLU A 244 3.10 10.17 4.50
C GLU A 244 4.16 11.14 3.97
N LEU A 245 3.75 12.32 3.52
CA LEU A 245 4.67 13.33 3.01
C LEU A 245 5.57 13.94 4.10
N LEU A 246 5.17 13.89 5.37
CA LEU A 246 6.03 14.29 6.49
C LEU A 246 7.17 13.29 6.72
N HIS A 247 7.00 12.00 6.40
CA HIS A 247 8.08 11.00 6.47
C HIS A 247 9.23 11.29 5.48
N PHE A 248 8.99 12.04 4.40
CA PHE A 248 10.03 12.55 3.48
C PHE A 248 10.65 13.88 3.91
N ALA A 249 9.90 14.67 4.69
CA ALA A 249 10.30 16.01 5.12
C ALA A 249 11.10 15.98 6.44
N ILE A 250 10.79 15.04 7.34
CA ILE A 250 11.37 14.91 8.67
C ILE A 250 12.42 13.80 8.66
N TYR A 251 13.63 14.13 8.21
CA TYR A 251 14.76 13.20 8.10
C TYR A 251 15.49 12.96 9.44
N LEU A 252 14.77 13.01 10.56
CA LEU A 252 15.35 12.81 11.90
C LEU A 252 15.46 11.32 12.24
N LYS A 253 16.61 10.90 12.79
CA LYS A 253 16.78 9.53 13.30
C LYS A 253 16.05 9.39 14.64
N THR A 254 14.78 9.01 14.58
CA THR A 254 13.94 8.75 15.77
C THR A 254 13.44 7.31 15.78
N CYS A 255 12.95 6.84 16.92
CA CYS A 255 12.20 5.58 16.98
C CYS A 255 10.87 5.71 16.23
N ASN A 256 10.33 4.58 15.75
CA ASN A 256 9.11 4.56 14.94
C ASN A 256 7.92 5.26 15.63
N PHE A 257 7.80 5.10 16.95
CA PHE A 257 6.74 5.76 17.73
C PHE A 257 6.79 7.30 17.58
N ILE A 258 7.97 7.90 17.68
CA ILE A 258 8.13 9.35 17.51
C ILE A 258 8.01 9.75 16.03
N ALA A 259 8.48 8.95 15.07
CA ALA A 259 8.33 9.25 13.65
C ALA A 259 6.84 9.32 13.25
N GLU A 260 6.06 8.29 13.59
CA GLU A 260 4.60 8.24 13.37
C GLU A 260 3.85 9.31 14.18
N GLY A 261 4.36 9.62 15.38
CA GLY A 261 3.87 10.72 16.21
C GLY A 261 4.04 12.08 15.55
N LEU A 262 5.19 12.37 14.94
CA LEU A 262 5.45 13.63 14.24
C LEU A 262 4.56 13.76 12.99
N ALA A 263 4.50 12.70 12.18
CA ALA A 263 3.61 12.62 11.03
C ALA A 263 2.13 12.83 11.43
N THR A 264 1.72 12.28 12.57
CA THR A 264 0.35 12.41 13.11
C THR A 264 0.07 13.76 13.77
N TYR A 265 1.04 14.32 14.48
CA TYR A 265 0.94 15.63 15.13
C TYR A 265 0.76 16.75 14.10
N TYR A 266 1.63 16.80 13.09
CA TYR A 266 1.57 17.83 12.06
C TYR A 266 0.63 17.50 10.90
N GLY A 267 0.44 16.21 10.56
CA GLY A 267 -0.32 15.75 9.39
C GLY A 267 -1.71 15.20 9.69
N GLY A 268 -1.92 14.59 10.86
CA GLY A 268 -3.14 13.85 11.24
C GLY A 268 -3.06 12.36 10.88
N THR A 269 -4.17 11.65 11.10
CA THR A 269 -4.33 10.22 10.76
C THR A 269 -5.22 10.11 9.51
N GLY A 270 -4.63 10.41 8.35
CA GLY A 270 -5.37 10.51 7.10
C GLY A 270 -6.21 11.79 7.00
N LYS A 271 -7.53 11.69 7.25
CA LYS A 271 -8.45 12.84 7.15
C LYS A 271 -8.55 13.69 8.40
N SER A 272 -8.45 13.06 9.58
CA SER A 272 -8.69 13.68 10.89
C SER A 272 -7.40 14.17 11.54
N GLY A 273 -7.47 15.28 12.26
CA GLY A 273 -6.41 15.66 13.19
C GLY A 273 -6.38 14.73 14.42
N TYR A 274 -5.21 14.54 15.04
CA TYR A 274 -5.09 13.68 16.23
C TYR A 274 -6.00 14.13 17.39
N LYS A 275 -6.30 15.43 17.50
CA LYS A 275 -7.24 16.00 18.50
C LYS A 275 -8.70 15.57 18.30
N GLU A 276 -9.10 15.18 17.09
CA GLU A 276 -10.45 14.65 16.83
C GLU A 276 -10.59 13.22 17.36
N LEU A 277 -9.51 12.44 17.33
CA LEU A 277 -9.49 11.05 17.77
C LEU A 277 -9.03 10.87 19.22
N SER A 278 -8.36 11.86 19.81
CA SER A 278 -7.73 11.73 21.12
C SER A 278 -8.70 11.34 22.23
N GLN A 279 -9.94 11.82 22.21
CA GLN A 279 -10.93 11.40 23.21
C GLN A 279 -11.34 9.93 23.05
N LYS A 280 -11.54 9.45 21.81
CA LYS A 280 -11.85 8.04 21.55
C LYS A 280 -10.70 7.14 21.98
N VAL A 281 -9.46 7.53 21.65
CA VAL A 281 -8.22 6.85 22.04
C VAL A 281 -8.07 6.79 23.56
N ARG A 282 -8.26 7.92 24.26
CA ARG A 282 -8.24 7.99 25.74
C ARG A 282 -9.29 7.07 26.36
N ASN A 283 -10.54 7.13 25.88
CA ASN A 283 -11.61 6.25 26.37
C ASN A 283 -11.27 4.76 26.16
N THR A 284 -10.77 4.36 24.97
CA THR A 284 -10.39 2.96 24.72
C THR A 284 -9.27 2.49 25.66
N LEU A 285 -8.25 3.32 25.93
CA LEU A 285 -7.18 2.98 26.87
C LEU A 285 -7.71 2.86 28.30
N GLN A 286 -8.61 3.76 28.74
CA GLN A 286 -9.25 3.69 30.06
C GLN A 286 -10.11 2.44 30.23
N THR A 287 -10.97 2.10 29.26
CA THR A 287 -11.81 0.90 29.30
C THR A 287 -10.99 -0.40 29.36
N ASN A 288 -9.78 -0.40 28.81
CA ASN A 288 -8.86 -1.55 28.84
C ASN A 288 -7.82 -1.45 29.97
N SER A 289 -7.99 -0.53 30.93
CA SER A 289 -7.08 -0.32 32.07
C SER A 289 -5.60 -0.11 31.68
N ILE A 290 -5.35 0.50 30.52
CA ILE A 290 -3.99 0.80 30.06
C ILE A 290 -3.49 2.07 30.75
N GLN A 291 -2.54 1.89 31.67
CA GLN A 291 -2.04 2.96 32.56
C GLN A 291 -0.51 3.09 32.60
N THR A 292 0.22 2.21 31.93
CA THR A 292 1.69 2.29 31.76
C THR A 292 2.03 2.23 30.28
N PHE A 293 3.23 2.68 29.91
CA PHE A 293 3.69 2.48 28.55
C PHE A 293 3.94 1.00 28.26
N GLU A 294 4.41 0.22 29.24
CA GLU A 294 4.62 -1.23 29.08
C GLU A 294 3.35 -1.97 28.62
N ALA A 295 2.21 -1.68 29.27
CA ALA A 295 0.91 -2.21 28.87
C ALA A 295 0.49 -1.68 27.50
N PHE A 296 0.77 -0.41 27.21
CA PHE A 296 0.43 0.23 25.94
C PHE A 296 1.15 -0.36 24.73
N TRP A 297 2.47 -0.61 24.75
CA TRP A 297 3.15 -1.21 23.57
C TRP A 297 2.68 -2.64 23.29
N LYS A 298 2.25 -3.36 24.33
CA LYS A 298 1.65 -4.70 24.23
C LYS A 298 0.17 -4.65 23.80
N PHE A 299 -0.47 -3.49 23.85
CA PHE A 299 -1.88 -3.33 23.54
C PHE A 299 -2.15 -3.39 22.03
N ASN A 300 -2.74 -4.50 21.60
CA ASN A 300 -3.21 -4.69 20.23
C ASN A 300 -4.71 -5.04 20.27
N ASN A 301 -5.53 -4.09 19.82
CA ASN A 301 -6.99 -4.22 19.73
C ASN A 301 -7.44 -3.66 18.37
N MET A 302 -8.40 -4.31 17.72
CA MET A 302 -8.82 -3.98 16.35
C MET A 302 -9.38 -2.56 16.23
N ASP A 303 -10.23 -2.11 17.18
CA ASP A 303 -10.74 -0.74 17.19
C ASP A 303 -9.62 0.27 17.38
N PHE A 304 -8.68 -0.01 18.31
CA PHE A 304 -7.51 0.83 18.55
C PHE A 304 -6.60 0.94 17.32
N GLY A 305 -6.40 -0.16 16.60
CA GLY A 305 -5.67 -0.20 15.33
C GLY A 305 -6.38 0.62 14.24
N SER A 306 -7.71 0.48 14.10
CA SER A 306 -8.51 1.21 13.11
C SER A 306 -8.42 2.73 13.23
N MET A 307 -8.36 3.24 14.48
CA MET A 307 -8.22 4.67 14.76
C MET A 307 -6.75 5.14 14.77
N ARG A 308 -5.79 4.27 14.41
CA ARG A 308 -4.34 4.50 14.50
C ARG A 308 -3.94 4.98 15.90
N GLY A 309 -4.51 4.36 16.94
CA GLY A 309 -4.41 4.80 18.33
C GLY A 309 -2.98 4.98 18.82
N HIS A 310 -2.07 4.08 18.44
CA HIS A 310 -0.63 4.19 18.71
C HIS A 310 -0.03 5.52 18.23
N TYR A 311 -0.40 5.96 17.03
CA TYR A 311 0.12 7.19 16.44
C TYR A 311 -0.50 8.44 17.09
N VAL A 312 -1.77 8.36 17.49
CA VAL A 312 -2.46 9.42 18.24
C VAL A 312 -1.84 9.60 19.63
N VAL A 313 -1.52 8.50 20.34
CA VAL A 313 -0.81 8.55 21.62
C VAL A 313 0.57 9.19 21.46
N ALA A 314 1.32 8.84 20.41
CA ALA A 314 2.59 9.51 20.12
C ALA A 314 2.45 11.02 19.87
N ALA A 315 1.43 11.44 19.12
CA ALA A 315 1.12 12.85 18.90
C ALA A 315 0.69 13.57 20.19
N LEU A 316 0.02 12.88 21.14
CA LEU A 316 -0.31 13.43 22.46
C LEU A 316 0.95 13.66 23.31
N VAL A 317 1.90 12.71 23.35
CA VAL A 317 3.20 12.89 24.04
C VAL A 317 3.94 14.10 23.47
N LEU A 318 3.99 14.22 22.14
CA LEU A 318 4.65 15.33 21.46
C LEU A 318 3.98 16.69 21.75
N ASP A 319 2.65 16.77 21.72
CA ASP A 319 1.90 17.98 22.08
C ASP A 319 2.13 18.37 23.54
N LYS A 320 2.13 17.39 24.46
CA LYS A 320 2.32 17.60 25.89
C LYS A 320 3.73 18.12 26.20
N VAL A 321 4.78 17.48 25.70
CA VAL A 321 6.17 17.93 25.87
C VAL A 321 6.35 19.35 25.31
N LYS A 322 5.76 19.65 24.14
CA LYS A 322 5.83 20.99 23.55
C LYS A 322 5.07 22.04 24.36
N ARG A 323 3.89 21.70 24.88
CA ARG A 323 3.06 22.59 25.72
C ARG A 323 3.76 22.91 27.04
N ASP A 324 4.36 21.91 27.68
CA ASP A 324 4.90 22.04 29.04
C ASP A 324 6.30 22.68 29.07
N PHE A 325 7.18 22.37 28.09
CA PHE A 325 8.58 22.82 28.09
C PHE A 325 8.96 23.74 26.91
N GLY A 326 8.01 24.05 26.03
CA GLY A 326 8.22 24.93 24.89
C GLY A 326 9.07 24.32 23.76
N ILE A 327 9.28 25.13 22.72
CA ILE A 327 9.84 24.65 21.44
C ILE A 327 11.28 24.15 21.53
N SER A 328 12.11 24.73 22.41
CA SER A 328 13.53 24.36 22.52
C SER A 328 13.68 22.93 23.07
N LYS A 329 13.01 22.64 24.20
CA LYS A 329 13.04 21.31 24.82
C LYS A 329 12.29 20.27 24.00
N TYR A 330 11.22 20.66 23.29
CA TYR A 330 10.56 19.79 22.30
C TYR A 330 11.52 19.30 21.21
N ARG A 331 12.33 20.19 20.61
CA ARG A 331 13.32 19.81 19.58
C ARG A 331 14.41 18.89 20.14
N GLU A 332 14.87 19.19 21.35
CA GLU A 332 15.88 18.41 22.07
C GLU A 332 15.38 16.99 22.38
N PHE A 333 14.14 16.88 22.89
CA PHE A 333 13.43 15.61 23.10
C PHE A 333 13.34 14.80 21.81
N VAL A 334 12.74 15.37 20.75
CA VAL A 334 12.55 14.67 19.47
C VAL A 334 13.87 14.14 18.90
N ARG A 335 14.94 14.95 18.92
CA ARG A 335 16.27 14.56 18.40
C ARG A 335 16.97 13.51 19.28
N SER A 336 16.60 13.38 20.55
CA SER A 336 17.17 12.40 21.49
C SER A 336 16.44 11.05 21.48
N CYS A 337 15.20 10.99 20.99
CA CYS A 337 14.35 9.80 20.97
C CYS A 337 14.72 8.80 19.85
N THR A 338 15.97 8.36 19.78
CA THR A 338 16.44 7.39 18.77
C THR A 338 15.89 5.97 18.98
N THR A 339 15.53 5.62 20.21
CA THR A 339 14.89 4.33 20.59
C THR A 339 13.70 4.59 21.52
N GLN A 340 12.91 3.57 21.86
CA GLN A 340 11.80 3.72 22.81
C GLN A 340 12.31 3.92 24.24
N GLU A 341 13.41 3.25 24.61
CA GLU A 341 14.09 3.38 25.90
C GLU A 341 14.62 4.81 26.08
N ASN A 342 15.36 5.34 25.08
CA ASN A 342 15.86 6.72 25.12
C ASN A 342 14.73 7.75 25.25
N MET A 343 13.58 7.50 24.60
CA MET A 343 12.40 8.35 24.76
C MET A 343 11.88 8.34 26.20
N LEU A 344 11.73 7.16 26.83
CA LEU A 344 11.26 7.02 28.20
C LEU A 344 12.21 7.67 29.20
N THR A 345 13.51 7.41 29.08
CA THR A 345 14.54 8.03 29.92
C THR A 345 14.49 9.55 29.79
N TYR A 346 14.33 10.09 28.57
CA TYR A 346 14.20 11.53 28.37
C TYR A 346 12.90 12.09 28.98
N LEU A 347 11.77 11.37 28.88
CA LEU A 347 10.52 11.77 29.54
C LEU A 347 10.65 11.80 31.06
N GLN A 348 11.35 10.82 31.67
CA GLN A 348 11.63 10.79 33.10
C GLN A 348 12.55 11.95 33.55
N LEU A 349 13.49 12.38 32.69
CA LEU A 349 14.32 13.57 32.94
C LEU A 349 13.52 14.88 32.84
N LEU A 350 12.51 14.95 31.96
CA LEU A 350 11.61 16.10 31.84
C LEU A 350 10.60 16.19 32.97
N TYR A 351 10.09 15.04 33.45
CA TYR A 351 9.10 14.93 34.51
C TYR A 351 9.70 14.20 35.74
N PRO A 352 10.65 14.82 36.44
CA PRO A 352 11.27 14.19 37.61
C PRO A 352 10.24 13.90 38.70
N ASN A 353 10.48 12.83 39.46
CA ASN A 353 9.64 12.33 40.56
C ASN A 353 8.32 11.64 40.15
N LEU A 354 7.99 11.51 38.86
CA LEU A 354 6.89 10.66 38.41
C LEU A 354 7.38 9.21 38.22
N ASN A 355 6.60 8.24 38.69
CA ASN A 355 6.75 6.84 38.24
C ASN A 355 6.15 6.67 36.82
N GLU A 356 6.31 5.50 36.21
CA GLU A 356 5.82 5.25 34.84
C GLU A 356 4.30 5.45 34.70
N GLN A 357 3.52 5.05 35.71
CA GLN A 357 2.06 5.16 35.71
C GLN A 357 1.63 6.63 35.73
N ASP A 358 2.18 7.43 36.65
CA ASP A 358 1.91 8.87 36.74
C ASP A 358 2.39 9.62 35.49
N LEU A 359 3.53 9.22 34.94
CA LEU A 359 4.07 9.76 33.69
C LEU A 359 3.15 9.47 32.50
N PHE A 360 2.66 8.24 32.36
CA PHE A 360 1.67 7.89 31.35
C PHE A 360 0.37 8.67 31.56
N GLN A 361 -0.09 8.82 32.80
CA GLN A 361 -1.30 9.58 33.13
C GLN A 361 -1.19 11.06 32.73
N ILE A 362 -0.11 11.76 33.10
CA ILE A 362 0.04 13.18 32.77
C ILE A 362 0.26 13.42 31.27
N LEU A 363 0.88 12.46 30.55
CA LEU A 363 1.09 12.57 29.11
C LEU A 363 -0.16 12.25 28.30
N ILE A 364 -0.94 11.24 28.71
CA ILE A 364 -1.98 10.64 27.87
C ILE A 364 -3.40 10.99 28.31
N TYR A 365 -3.64 11.37 29.57
CA TYR A 365 -5.01 11.70 30.06
C TYR A 365 -5.20 13.17 30.48
N ASN A 366 -4.11 13.92 30.73
CA ASN A 366 -4.11 15.38 30.91
C ASN A 366 -3.74 16.16 29.62
#